data_AF-A0A659R866-F1
#
_entry.id   AF-A0A659R866-F1
#
_cell.length_a   1.000
_cell.length_b   1.000
_cell.length_c   1.000
_cell.angle_alpha   90.00
_cell.angle_beta   90.00
_cell.angle_gamma   90.00
#
_symmetry.space_group_name_H-M   'P 1'
#
loop_
_entity.id
_entity.type
_entity.pdbx_description
1 polymer ?
#
loop_
_entity_poly.entity_id
_entity_poly.type
_entity_poly.pdbx_seq_one_letter_code
_entity_poly.pdbx_strand_id
1 'polypeptide(L)'
;MTKHARFSLLPSFIIFSAALLAGCNDQGDTQAHAGEPQVTVHVVETAPLAVTTELPGRTSAFRIAEVRPQVSGIVLKRNFTEGSDVEAGQSLYQIDPATYQADYDSAKGELAKSEAAAAIAHLTVKRYVPLVGTKYI
;
A
#
# COMPACT_ATOMS: atom_id res chain seq x y z
N MET A 1 26.57 -109.80 54.20
CA MET A 1 27.29 -110.87 53.49
C MET A 1 28.13 -110.22 52.39
N THR A 2 29.46 -110.41 52.42
CA THR A 2 30.47 -110.22 51.33
C THR A 2 30.61 -108.84 50.64
N LYS A 3 31.79 -108.26 50.35
CA LYS A 3 33.22 -108.43 50.69
C LYS A 3 33.93 -107.18 50.11
N HIS A 4 35.03 -106.76 50.72
CA HIS A 4 35.82 -105.55 50.43
C HIS A 4 36.54 -105.53 49.06
N ALA A 5 36.83 -104.33 48.54
CA ALA A 5 38.02 -104.07 47.73
C ALA A 5 38.52 -102.61 47.90
N ARG A 6 39.78 -102.46 48.32
CA ARG A 6 40.54 -101.21 48.49
C ARG A 6 41.65 -101.17 47.43
N PHE A 7 41.85 -100.04 46.71
CA PHE A 7 43.08 -99.75 45.93
C PHE A 7 43.11 -98.25 45.50
N SER A 8 43.77 -97.35 46.25
CA SER A 8 45.10 -96.74 46.00
C SER A 8 45.16 -95.76 44.79
N LEU A 9 45.01 -94.43 44.94
CA LEU A 9 45.97 -93.36 45.32
C LEU A 9 46.76 -92.71 44.15
N LEU A 10 46.67 -91.37 44.10
CA LEU A 10 47.70 -90.38 43.67
C LEU A 10 48.31 -90.53 42.26
N PRO A 11 47.86 -89.74 41.25
CA PRO A 11 48.65 -88.59 40.80
C PRO A 11 47.83 -87.46 40.11
N SER A 12 46.68 -87.04 40.64
CA SER A 12 45.84 -86.01 39.97
C SER A 12 46.09 -84.56 40.46
N PHE A 13 46.90 -84.36 41.50
CA PHE A 13 47.04 -83.06 42.16
C PHE A 13 48.10 -82.11 41.53
N ILE A 14 48.98 -82.61 40.66
CA ILE A 14 50.07 -81.81 40.07
C ILE A 14 49.64 -81.09 38.78
N ILE A 15 48.63 -81.59 38.07
CA ILE A 15 48.19 -81.01 36.78
C ILE A 15 47.29 -79.78 36.98
N PHE A 16 46.62 -79.65 38.14
CA PHE A 16 45.70 -78.53 38.41
C PHE A 16 46.39 -77.22 38.82
N SER A 17 47.65 -77.27 39.30
CA SER A 17 48.41 -76.05 39.67
C SER A 17 49.06 -75.33 38.48
N ALA A 18 49.20 -75.98 37.32
CA ALA A 18 49.80 -75.34 36.14
C ALA A 18 48.82 -74.45 35.36
N ALA A 19 47.51 -74.61 35.55
CA ALA A 19 46.48 -73.86 34.83
C ALA A 19 46.26 -72.43 35.38
N LEU A 20 46.81 -72.08 36.55
CA LEU A 20 46.60 -70.77 37.19
C LEU A 20 47.66 -69.72 36.83
N LEU A 21 48.66 -70.04 36.00
CA LEU A 21 49.73 -69.10 35.61
C LEU A 21 49.59 -68.52 34.18
N ALA A 22 48.54 -68.85 33.42
CA ALA A 22 48.34 -68.35 32.04
C ALA A 22 47.43 -67.09 31.98
N GLY A 23 47.67 -66.10 32.84
CA GLY A 23 46.78 -64.95 33.04
C GLY A 23 47.41 -63.55 32.92
N CYS A 24 48.52 -63.38 32.20
CA CYS A 24 49.12 -62.06 31.94
C CYS A 24 49.39 -61.90 30.44
N ASN A 25 48.60 -61.06 29.77
CA ASN A 25 48.87 -60.55 28.43
C ASN A 25 48.93 -59.03 28.51
N ASP A 26 50.15 -58.49 28.46
CA ASP A 26 50.44 -57.06 28.48
C ASP A 26 50.41 -56.55 27.02
N GLN A 27 49.23 -56.10 26.59
CA GLN A 27 49.02 -55.56 25.25
C GLN A 27 49.01 -54.03 25.37
N GLY A 28 50.13 -53.40 25.01
CA GLY A 28 50.29 -51.95 25.05
C GLY A 28 49.20 -51.20 24.29
N ASP A 29 48.57 -50.24 24.96
CA ASP A 29 47.62 -49.30 24.38
C ASP A 29 48.32 -48.48 23.29
N THR A 30 48.06 -48.85 22.03
CA THR A 30 48.34 -47.95 20.91
C THR A 30 47.20 -46.95 20.90
N GLN A 31 47.45 -45.71 21.36
CA GLN A 31 46.51 -44.62 21.17
C GLN A 31 46.25 -44.45 19.67
N ALA A 32 45.07 -44.88 19.23
CA ALA A 32 44.55 -44.51 17.93
C ALA A 32 44.41 -42.98 17.92
N HIS A 33 45.12 -42.29 17.02
CA HIS A 33 44.79 -40.91 16.70
C HIS A 33 43.33 -40.91 16.23
N ALA A 34 42.44 -40.36 17.05
CA ALA A 34 41.08 -40.06 16.61
C ALA A 34 41.22 -39.15 15.38
N GLY A 35 40.81 -39.65 14.21
CA GLY A 35 40.87 -38.86 12.97
C GLY A 35 40.19 -37.52 13.21
N GLU A 36 40.85 -36.44 12.77
CA GLU A 36 40.36 -35.09 13.01
C GLU A 36 38.90 -34.98 12.56
N PRO A 37 38.00 -34.46 13.41
CA PRO A 37 36.58 -34.39 13.09
C PRO A 37 36.41 -33.53 11.84
N GLN A 38 35.78 -34.10 10.82
CA GLN A 38 35.49 -33.35 9.60
C GLN A 38 34.44 -32.28 9.91
N VAL A 39 34.83 -31.02 9.75
CA VAL A 39 33.95 -29.86 9.94
C VAL A 39 33.75 -29.13 8.62
N THR A 40 32.50 -28.76 8.34
CA THR A 40 32.17 -27.91 7.21
C THR A 40 32.27 -26.46 7.63
N VAL A 41 33.09 -25.68 6.93
CA VAL A 41 33.25 -24.24 7.16
C VAL A 41 32.60 -23.49 6.02
N HIS A 42 31.76 -22.51 6.35
CA HIS A 42 31.22 -21.54 5.40
C HIS A 42 31.84 -20.17 5.69
N VAL A 43 32.52 -19.60 4.70
CA VAL A 43 33.04 -18.22 4.76
C VAL A 43 31.90 -17.30 4.37
N VAL A 44 31.48 -16.41 5.28
CA VAL A 44 30.40 -15.45 5.02
C VAL A 44 31.00 -14.22 4.35
N GLU A 45 30.49 -13.89 3.17
CA GLU A 45 30.83 -12.65 2.46
C GLU A 45 29.74 -11.60 2.67
N THR A 46 30.14 -10.35 2.87
CA THR A 46 29.20 -9.24 2.95
C THR A 46 28.71 -8.91 1.54
N ALA A 47 27.45 -9.24 1.26
CA ALA A 47 26.73 -8.79 0.08
C ALA A 47 25.60 -7.84 0.49
N PRO A 48 25.28 -6.83 -0.34
CA PRO A 48 24.12 -5.97 -0.09
C PRO A 48 22.84 -6.82 -0.13
N LEU A 49 22.06 -6.78 0.95
CA LEU A 49 20.76 -7.44 1.06
C LEU A 49 19.67 -6.37 1.18
N ALA A 50 18.78 -6.31 0.18
CA ALA A 50 17.60 -5.46 0.25
C ALA A 50 16.56 -6.09 1.19
N VAL A 51 16.37 -5.48 2.36
CA VAL A 51 15.32 -5.87 3.30
C VAL A 51 14.10 -4.99 3.06
N THR A 52 13.02 -5.57 2.53
CA THR A 52 11.74 -4.90 2.34
C THR A 52 10.71 -5.42 3.34
N THR A 53 9.73 -4.59 3.68
CA THR A 53 8.60 -4.96 4.53
C THR A 53 7.32 -4.71 3.75
N GLU A 54 6.51 -5.76 3.59
CA GLU A 54 5.22 -5.65 2.93
C GLU A 54 4.16 -5.21 3.96
N LEU A 55 3.48 -4.13 3.63
CA LEU A 55 2.42 -3.55 4.44
C LEU A 55 1.17 -3.38 3.57
N PRO A 56 -0.04 -3.67 4.09
CA PRO A 56 -1.26 -3.45 3.34
C PRO A 56 -1.51 -1.96 3.17
N GLY A 57 -1.62 -1.52 1.92
CA GLY A 57 -1.98 -0.15 1.55
C GLY A 57 -3.32 -0.10 0.83
N ARG A 58 -4.07 0.99 1.03
CA ARG A 58 -5.24 1.31 0.22
C ARG A 58 -5.05 2.68 -0.41
N THR A 59 -5.23 2.76 -1.72
CA THR A 59 -5.17 4.03 -2.45
C THR A 59 -6.50 4.79 -2.35
N SER A 60 -6.41 6.11 -2.43
CA SER A 60 -7.56 7.01 -2.49
C SER A 60 -7.36 8.02 -3.63
N ALA A 61 -8.46 8.57 -4.15
CA ALA A 61 -8.38 9.63 -5.14
C ALA A 61 -7.63 10.84 -4.57
N PHE A 62 -6.77 11.46 -5.39
CA PHE A 62 -6.05 12.68 -5.00
C PHE A 62 -6.99 13.85 -4.73
N ARG A 63 -8.10 13.92 -5.49
CA ARG A 63 -9.16 14.90 -5.32
C ARG A 63 -10.51 14.24 -5.56
N ILE A 64 -11.46 14.53 -4.69
CA ILE A 64 -12.86 14.14 -4.84
C ILE A 64 -13.66 15.42 -5.01
N ALA A 65 -14.44 15.51 -6.08
CA ALA A 65 -15.33 16.63 -6.36
C ALA A 65 -16.73 16.09 -6.63
N GLU A 66 -17.70 16.49 -5.82
CA GLU A 66 -19.10 16.16 -6.04
C GLU A 66 -19.72 17.18 -6.98
N VAL A 67 -20.31 16.71 -8.08
CA VAL A 67 -21.01 17.57 -9.03
C VAL A 67 -22.41 17.85 -8.49
N ARG A 68 -22.63 19.06 -7.99
CA ARG A 68 -23.93 19.53 -7.49
C ARG A 68 -24.46 20.66 -8.39
N PRO A 69 -25.75 20.64 -8.75
CA PRO A 69 -26.34 21.74 -9.51
C PRO A 69 -26.34 23.01 -8.66
N GLN A 70 -25.84 24.12 -9.22
CA GLN A 70 -25.85 25.43 -8.58
C GLN A 70 -27.17 26.19 -8.80
N VAL A 71 -27.99 25.69 -9.73
CA VAL A 71 -29.28 26.24 -10.11
C VAL A 71 -30.30 25.10 -10.17
N SER A 72 -31.54 25.40 -9.83
CA SER A 72 -32.62 24.43 -9.83
C SER A 72 -33.19 24.24 -11.24
N GLY A 73 -33.72 23.06 -11.54
CA GLY A 73 -34.41 22.83 -12.81
C GLY A 73 -34.46 21.36 -13.20
N ILE A 74 -35.01 21.10 -14.39
CA ILE A 74 -35.11 19.75 -14.95
C ILE A 74 -33.84 19.47 -15.74
N VAL A 75 -33.24 18.29 -15.56
CA VAL A 75 -32.13 17.83 -16.40
C VAL A 75 -32.68 17.38 -17.75
N LEU A 76 -32.37 18.12 -18.82
CA LEU A 76 -32.78 17.81 -20.18
C LEU A 76 -31.89 16.76 -20.83
N LYS A 77 -30.57 16.83 -20.59
CA LYS A 77 -29.59 15.97 -21.24
C LYS A 77 -28.37 15.71 -20.37
N ARG A 78 -27.85 14.49 -20.44
CA ARG A 78 -26.51 14.12 -19.98
C ARG A 78 -25.53 14.21 -21.15
N ASN A 79 -24.44 14.94 -20.97
CA ASN A 79 -23.48 15.28 -22.03
C ASN A 79 -22.13 14.53 -21.89
N PHE A 80 -22.09 13.47 -21.09
CA PHE A 80 -20.93 12.60 -20.92
C PHE A 80 -21.36 11.12 -20.82
N THR A 81 -20.38 10.23 -21.00
CA THR A 81 -20.55 8.79 -20.82
C THR A 81 -20.14 8.42 -19.40
N GLU A 82 -20.97 7.64 -18.72
CA GLU A 82 -20.68 7.23 -17.33
C GLU A 82 -19.38 6.41 -17.26
N GLY A 83 -18.52 6.75 -16.29
CA GLY A 83 -17.21 6.11 -16.12
C GLY A 83 -16.11 6.60 -17.06
N SER A 84 -16.39 7.55 -17.97
CA SER A 84 -15.34 8.19 -18.77
C SER A 84 -14.62 9.29 -18.01
N ASP A 85 -13.41 9.61 -18.46
CA ASP A 85 -12.74 10.85 -18.04
C ASP A 85 -13.50 12.07 -18.56
N VAL A 86 -13.44 13.16 -17.80
CA VAL A 86 -14.08 14.44 -18.12
C VAL A 86 -13.10 15.58 -17.89
N GLU A 87 -13.22 16.64 -18.68
CA GLU A 87 -12.38 17.82 -18.57
C GLU A 87 -13.03 18.90 -17.69
N ALA A 88 -12.20 19.76 -17.08
CA ALA A 88 -12.68 20.88 -16.31
C ALA A 88 -13.45 21.86 -17.20
N GLY A 89 -14.67 22.24 -16.79
CA GLY A 89 -15.54 23.14 -17.55
C GLY A 89 -16.37 22.45 -18.65
N GLN A 90 -16.18 21.15 -18.88
CA GLN A 90 -17.03 20.38 -19.78
C GLN A 90 -18.47 20.38 -19.28
N SER A 91 -19.43 20.55 -20.20
CA SER A 91 -20.84 20.40 -19.88
C SER A 91 -21.14 18.95 -19.52
N LEU A 92 -21.50 18.70 -18.26
CA LEU A 92 -21.88 17.37 -17.79
C LEU A 92 -23.39 17.14 -17.94
N TYR A 93 -24.18 18.15 -17.56
CA TYR A 93 -25.63 18.10 -17.64
C TYR A 93 -26.16 19.42 -18.21
N GLN A 94 -27.15 19.32 -19.09
CA GLN A 94 -27.95 20.47 -19.52
C GLN A 94 -29.21 20.53 -18.65
N ILE A 95 -29.29 21.58 -17.82
CA ILE A 95 -30.53 21.94 -17.13
C ILE A 95 -31.40 22.74 -18.10
N ASP A 96 -32.72 22.59 -18.02
CA ASP A 96 -33.67 23.36 -18.83
C ASP A 96 -33.42 24.88 -18.67
N PRO A 97 -32.97 25.56 -19.73
CA PRO A 97 -32.61 26.96 -19.64
C PRO A 97 -33.82 27.89 -19.77
N ALA A 98 -35.03 27.41 -20.06
CA ALA A 98 -36.13 28.28 -20.50
C ALA A 98 -36.43 29.44 -19.54
N THR A 99 -36.52 29.19 -18.23
CA THR A 99 -36.75 30.23 -17.21
C THR A 99 -35.54 31.15 -17.06
N TYR A 100 -34.33 30.57 -17.00
CA TYR A 100 -33.09 31.34 -16.89
C TYR A 100 -32.82 32.22 -18.10
N GLN A 101 -33.18 31.75 -19.30
CA GLN A 101 -33.06 32.49 -20.55
C GLN A 101 -34.06 33.65 -20.57
N ALA A 102 -35.31 33.41 -20.17
CA ALA A 102 -36.32 34.47 -20.07
C ALA A 102 -35.91 35.56 -19.05
N ASP A 103 -35.36 35.16 -17.90
CA ASP A 103 -34.87 36.11 -16.89
C ASP A 103 -33.65 36.89 -17.39
N TYR A 104 -32.73 36.23 -18.10
CA TYR A 104 -31.58 36.88 -18.72
C TYR A 104 -32.01 37.91 -19.78
N ASP A 105 -32.94 37.55 -20.65
CA ASP A 105 -33.45 38.45 -21.69
C ASP A 105 -34.22 39.64 -21.09
N SER A 106 -34.96 39.40 -20.00
CA SER A 106 -35.63 40.46 -19.24
C SER A 106 -34.62 41.43 -18.60
N ALA A 107 -33.57 40.90 -17.97
CA ALA A 107 -32.50 41.72 -17.38
C ALA A 107 -31.76 42.54 -18.45
N LYS A 108 -31.51 41.96 -19.62
CA LYS A 108 -30.92 42.66 -20.76
C LYS A 108 -31.83 43.77 -21.29
N GLY A 109 -33.14 43.55 -21.32
CA GLY A 109 -34.13 44.58 -21.67
C GLY A 109 -34.11 45.76 -20.69
N GLU A 110 -34.09 45.49 -19.39
CA GLU A 110 -34.03 46.55 -18.37
C GLU A 110 -32.69 47.31 -18.40
N LEU A 111 -31.58 46.63 -18.70
CA LEU A 111 -30.29 47.27 -18.95
C LEU A 111 -30.39 48.26 -20.11
N ALA A 112 -30.90 47.83 -21.28
CA ALA A 112 -31.02 48.69 -22.45
C ALA A 112 -31.93 49.90 -22.21
N LYS A 113 -33.04 49.70 -21.50
CA LYS A 113 -33.94 50.79 -21.09
C LYS A 113 -33.24 51.78 -20.16
N SER A 114 -32.48 51.28 -19.19
CA SER A 114 -31.72 52.11 -18.24
C SER A 114 -30.61 52.89 -18.93
N GLU A 115 -29.88 52.27 -19.85
CA GLU A 115 -28.87 52.92 -20.68
C GLU A 115 -29.47 54.03 -21.54
N ALA A 116 -30.64 53.79 -22.15
CA ALA A 116 -31.36 54.81 -22.91
C ALA A 116 -31.78 55.98 -22.02
N ALA A 117 -32.34 55.71 -20.83
CA ALA A 117 -32.72 56.76 -19.89
C ALA A 117 -31.50 57.58 -19.42
N ALA A 118 -30.39 56.91 -19.12
CA ALA A 118 -29.13 57.55 -18.75
C ALA A 118 -28.59 58.42 -19.90
N ALA A 119 -28.66 57.94 -21.14
CA ALA A 119 -28.24 58.71 -22.32
C ALA A 119 -29.10 59.98 -22.49
N ILE A 120 -30.42 59.89 -22.35
CA ILE A 120 -31.32 61.06 -22.42
C ILE A 120 -31.04 62.05 -21.28
N ALA A 121 -30.83 61.55 -20.06
CA ALA A 121 -30.49 62.39 -18.92
C ALA A 121 -29.16 63.11 -19.15
N HIS A 122 -28.15 62.40 -19.64
CA HIS A 122 -26.85 62.97 -19.98
C HIS A 122 -26.95 64.04 -21.08
N LEU A 123 -27.73 63.80 -22.13
CA LEU A 123 -28.00 64.81 -23.17
C LEU A 123 -28.74 66.03 -22.62
N THR A 124 -29.67 65.83 -21.69
CA THR A 124 -30.40 66.92 -21.02
C THR A 124 -29.45 67.79 -20.20
N VAL A 125 -28.55 67.18 -19.42
CA VAL A 125 -27.50 67.90 -18.69
C VAL A 125 -26.59 68.65 -19.67
N LYS A 126 -26.10 67.98 -20.72
CA LYS A 126 -25.24 68.59 -21.75
C LYS A 126 -25.88 69.80 -22.41
N ARG A 127 -27.21 69.77 -22.60
CA ARG A 127 -27.99 70.88 -23.14
C ARG A 127 -28.14 72.04 -22.16
N TYR A 128 -28.30 71.77 -20.87
CA TYR A 128 -28.53 72.81 -19.86
C TYR A 128 -27.25 73.45 -19.33
N VAL A 129 -26.13 72.72 -19.23
CA VAL A 129 -24.83 73.26 -18.81
C VAL A 129 -24.47 74.61 -19.46
N PRO A 130 -24.54 74.80 -20.80
CA PRO A 130 -24.19 76.08 -21.42
C PRO A 130 -25.22 77.21 -21.17
N LEU A 131 -26.42 76.89 -20.70
CA LEU A 131 -27.47 77.88 -20.42
C LEU A 131 -27.44 78.37 -18.96
N VAL A 132 -26.67 77.70 -18.09
CA VAL A 132 -26.49 78.09 -16.69
C VAL A 132 -25.84 79.49 -16.62
N GLY A 133 -26.50 80.43 -15.95
CA GLY A 133 -26.09 81.84 -15.87
C GLY A 133 -26.75 82.75 -16.91
N THR A 134 -27.56 82.20 -17.83
CA THR A 134 -28.47 82.98 -18.68
C THR A 134 -29.85 83.10 -18.03
N LYS A 135 -30.73 83.98 -18.51
CA LYS A 135 -32.14 84.09 -18.04
C LYS A 135 -33.07 82.99 -18.61
N TYR A 136 -32.53 81.96 -19.26
CA TYR A 136 -33.29 81.00 -20.06
C TYR A 136 -33.43 79.60 -19.43
N ILE A 137 -32.71 79.30 -18.34
CA ILE A 137 -32.93 78.13 -17.47
C ILE A 137 -32.61 78.48 -16.01
#